data_AF-A0AA39N9G6-F1
#
_entry.id   AF-A0AA39N9G6-F1
#
_cell.length_a   1.000
_cell.length_b   1.000
_cell.length_c   1.000
_cell.angle_alpha   90.00
_cell.angle_beta   90.00
_cell.angle_gamma   90.00
#
_symmetry.space_group_name_H-M   'P 1'
#
loop_
_entity.id
_entity.type
_entity.pdbx_description
1 polymer ?
#
loop_
_entity_poly.entity_id
_entity_poly.type
_entity_poly.pdbx_seq_one_letter_code
_entity_poly.pdbx_strand_id
1 'polypeptide(L)'
;MVPEGVSWRAEEIPLTSHQRVGSISHHTRYLCRIDISLMCLEEEKEAEEVGREREEVGEEVGTKTFFLHSTGAISKYESILLLTIVVHDVLLSHYNTDLLLDNSAWLLTHSGPETTIMAMQQSRTFQLQDLLSNAGDGKDEENLSVNDGCIGTYIEEHKIFITMPNGSFIPRPPTAMEILLHEDGRFGHHDPTRAPQFFDAKFCHFSVIPHRPGPKDDTHPYRNWLDTIWYDVADTDIVYSTGYLTHIGLLSREVHSQFQHTFNYIDKCSSAARSSKQFSEEFNGFLSIWCTCLEALVNQTRSVMMDSMTIRVQVAAMQSYWLELVAGLDYMEHYQCQLMGTFTVNLDVAEQHIRAGIPVYLVQPVDQFSNQVILKAEEPVVFPLNTSLPSPPFPVIYKGDPSHPQKFYAMHRFIQIFNTYRNPFNFITISQPSIAHAEHTQAAASSSLSISVATGHPTRNQRGKARALGPLASAQAS
;
A
#
# COMPACT_ATOMS: atom_id res chain seq x y z
N MET A 1 13.90 7.46 64.00
CA MET A 1 14.81 8.63 64.00
C MET A 1 15.89 8.36 62.95
N VAL A 2 15.81 9.08 61.81
CA VAL A 2 16.82 9.51 60.78
C VAL A 2 17.96 8.52 60.40
N PRO A 3 18.35 8.32 59.11
CA PRO A 3 18.34 9.32 58.02
C PRO A 3 17.79 8.92 56.63
N GLU A 4 17.36 9.98 55.94
CA GLU A 4 17.28 10.14 54.48
C GLU A 4 18.68 10.32 53.85
N GLY A 5 18.78 9.96 52.57
CA GLY A 5 19.67 10.65 51.61
C GLY A 5 20.71 9.78 50.91
N VAL A 6 20.49 9.47 49.62
CA VAL A 6 21.52 9.55 48.55
C VAL A 6 20.80 9.85 47.22
N SER A 7 21.15 10.97 46.59
CA SER A 7 20.78 11.35 45.23
C SER A 7 22.06 11.37 44.39
N TRP A 8 22.10 10.62 43.30
CA TRP A 8 23.18 10.70 42.31
C TRP A 8 22.80 11.71 41.23
N ARG A 9 23.60 12.78 41.05
CA ARG A 9 23.58 13.61 39.84
C ARG A 9 24.73 13.14 38.94
N ALA A 10 24.41 12.70 37.74
CA ALA A 10 25.36 12.66 36.64
C ALA A 10 25.45 14.08 36.05
N GLU A 11 26.67 14.61 35.97
CA GLU A 11 26.94 15.89 35.34
C GLU A 11 27.28 15.60 33.86
N GLU A 12 26.35 15.87 32.95
CA GLU A 12 26.62 15.81 31.52
C GLU A 12 27.40 17.05 31.09
N ILE A 13 28.60 16.84 30.55
CA ILE A 13 29.41 17.91 29.97
C ILE A 13 29.07 17.97 28.47
N PRO A 14 28.42 19.02 27.96
CA PRO A 14 28.09 19.12 26.54
C PRO A 14 29.36 19.21 25.69
N LEU A 15 29.43 18.39 24.65
CA LEU A 15 30.57 18.34 23.73
C LEU A 15 30.74 19.63 22.91
N THR A 16 29.65 20.39 22.73
CA THR A 16 29.60 21.67 22.00
C THR A 16 29.17 22.81 22.93
N SER A 17 30.02 23.82 23.10
CA SER A 17 29.67 25.09 23.76
C SER A 17 30.13 26.26 22.91
N HIS A 18 29.45 27.41 23.01
CA HIS A 18 29.82 28.64 22.29
C HIS A 18 31.27 29.08 22.55
N GLN A 19 31.90 28.65 23.65
CA GLN A 19 33.30 28.92 23.96
C GLN A 19 34.31 28.06 23.15
N ARG A 20 33.93 26.89 22.60
CA ARG A 20 34.86 26.00 21.86
C ARG A 20 35.07 26.38 20.39
N VAL A 21 34.05 26.94 19.74
CA VAL A 21 34.09 27.34 18.32
C VAL A 21 35.11 28.47 18.06
N GLY A 22 35.52 29.21 19.10
CA GLY A 22 36.51 30.29 19.02
C GLY A 22 37.98 29.87 19.15
N SER A 23 38.30 28.58 19.35
CA SER A 23 39.68 28.09 19.48
C SER A 23 40.11 27.26 18.27
N ILE A 24 41.37 27.45 17.85
CA ILE A 24 42.01 27.03 16.59
C ILE A 24 41.53 25.64 16.12
N SER A 25 40.44 25.62 15.36
CA SER A 25 39.89 24.43 14.74
C SER A 25 39.02 24.83 13.56
N HIS A 26 39.21 24.18 12.40
CA HIS A 26 38.45 24.45 11.18
C HIS A 26 37.13 23.65 11.22
N HIS A 27 36.09 24.25 11.79
CA HIS A 27 34.72 23.71 11.78
C HIS A 27 33.83 24.61 10.91
N THR A 28 33.00 24.01 10.07
CA THR A 28 31.99 24.71 9.26
C THR A 28 30.62 24.26 9.71
N ARG A 29 29.75 25.21 10.06
CA ARG A 29 28.38 24.92 10.51
C ARG A 29 27.39 25.22 9.40
N TYR A 30 26.52 24.26 9.10
CA TYR A 30 25.43 24.42 8.15
C TYR A 30 24.11 24.50 8.91
N LEU A 31 23.29 25.49 8.57
CA LEU A 31 21.94 25.67 9.09
C LEU A 31 20.97 25.33 7.96
N CYS A 32 20.16 24.30 8.15
CA CYS A 32 19.15 23.90 7.18
C CYS A 32 17.78 24.38 7.67
N ARG A 33 17.07 25.10 6.81
CA ARG A 33 15.70 25.57 7.05
C ARG A 33 14.75 24.64 6.32
N ILE A 34 13.95 23.90 7.08
CA ILE A 34 12.95 22.98 6.54
C ILE A 34 11.58 23.64 6.72
N ASP A 35 10.98 24.12 5.62
CA ASP A 35 9.58 24.55 5.62
C ASP A 35 8.69 23.33 5.39
N ILE A 36 8.02 22.86 6.44
CA ILE A 36 7.00 21.79 6.35
C ILE A 36 5.65 22.45 6.12
N SER A 37 5.13 22.41 4.89
CA SER A 37 3.75 22.79 4.61
C SER A 37 2.81 21.62 4.93
N LEU A 38 2.29 21.59 6.15
CA LEU A 38 1.03 20.92 6.47
C LEU A 38 -0.11 21.76 5.87
N MET A 39 -0.74 21.26 4.80
CA MET A 39 -1.97 21.86 4.28
C MET A 39 -3.17 21.39 5.12
N CYS A 40 -3.52 22.16 6.14
CA CYS A 40 -4.91 22.30 6.58
C CYS A 40 -5.49 23.50 5.84
N LEU A 41 -6.59 23.31 5.10
CA LEU A 41 -7.36 24.42 4.55
C LEU A 41 -8.40 24.89 5.58
N GLU A 42 -8.34 26.19 5.84
CA GLU A 42 -9.31 27.10 6.47
C GLU A 42 -9.49 27.07 8.00
N GLU A 43 -8.79 27.99 8.68
CA GLU A 43 -9.44 29.08 9.41
C GLU A 43 -8.49 30.30 9.52
N GLU A 44 -8.66 31.27 8.62
CA GLU A 44 -8.11 32.61 8.75
C GLU A 44 -9.16 33.48 9.47
N LYS A 45 -9.03 33.63 10.80
CA LYS A 45 -9.24 34.90 11.52
C LYS A 45 -9.04 34.76 13.03
N GLU A 46 -8.28 35.71 13.55
CA GLU A 46 -8.17 36.15 14.96
C GLU A 46 -7.45 35.22 15.95
N ALA A 47 -6.13 35.35 16.00
CA ALA A 47 -5.37 35.35 17.25
C ALA A 47 -4.08 36.16 17.08
N GLU A 48 -4.18 37.44 17.40
CA GLU A 48 -3.05 38.32 17.67
C GLU A 48 -2.46 37.91 19.03
N GLU A 49 -1.13 37.73 19.07
CA GLU A 49 -0.30 37.80 20.29
C GLU A 49 -0.29 36.60 21.27
N VAL A 50 0.31 35.47 20.89
CA VAL A 50 1.07 34.58 21.80
C VAL A 50 2.31 34.04 21.07
N GLY A 51 3.48 34.14 21.71
CA GLY A 51 4.80 33.95 21.09
C GLY A 51 5.06 32.57 20.48
N ARG A 52 5.63 32.56 19.25
CA ARG A 52 6.28 31.39 18.65
C ARG A 52 7.75 31.35 19.07
N GLU A 53 8.15 30.31 19.79
CA GLU A 53 9.54 29.87 19.77
C GLU A 53 9.86 29.29 18.39
N ARG A 54 11.02 29.69 17.84
CA ARG A 54 11.53 29.28 16.53
C ARG A 54 12.72 28.37 16.80
N GLU A 55 12.71 27.15 16.26
CA GLU A 55 13.81 26.20 16.45
C GLU A 55 14.57 25.95 15.14
N GLU A 56 15.91 25.93 15.25
CA GLU A 56 16.85 25.76 14.15
C GLU A 56 17.60 24.43 14.30
N VAL A 57 17.71 23.67 13.20
CA VAL A 57 18.53 22.45 13.16
C VAL A 57 19.93 22.82 12.68
N GLY A 58 20.95 22.46 13.46
CA GLY A 58 22.35 22.76 13.15
C GLY A 58 23.18 21.49 12.91
N GLU A 59 23.99 21.52 11.86
CA GLU A 59 24.95 20.47 11.50
C GLU A 59 26.39 21.02 11.64
N GLU A 60 27.27 20.29 12.34
CA GLU A 60 28.69 20.66 12.50
C GLU A 60 29.61 19.63 11.84
N VAL A 61 30.36 20.09 10.84
CA VAL A 61 31.30 19.28 10.06
C VAL A 61 32.72 19.78 10.28
N GLY A 62 33.64 18.86 10.54
CA GLY A 62 35.06 19.16 10.75
C GLY A 62 35.97 18.14 10.08
N THR A 63 37.15 18.59 9.66
CA THR A 63 38.23 17.72 9.17
C THR A 63 39.19 17.40 10.31
N LYS A 64 39.47 16.11 10.53
CA LYS A 64 40.44 15.68 11.54
C LYS A 64 41.42 14.67 10.96
N THR A 65 42.69 14.85 11.29
CA THR A 65 43.75 13.92 10.89
C THR A 65 43.82 12.76 11.87
N PHE A 66 43.84 11.54 11.35
CA PHE A 66 44.07 10.33 12.14
C PHE A 66 45.32 9.61 11.69
N PHE A 67 45.92 8.89 12.64
CA PHE A 67 47.02 7.96 12.39
C PHE A 67 46.51 6.57 12.77
N LEU A 68 46.37 5.70 11.77
CA LEU A 68 45.91 4.33 11.96
C LEU A 68 47.12 3.39 11.97
N HIS A 69 47.19 2.55 13.00
CA HIS A 69 48.14 1.47 13.10
C HIS A 69 47.50 0.18 12.60
N SER A 70 47.98 -0.30 11.45
CA SER A 70 47.67 -1.64 10.97
C SER A 70 49.00 -2.34 10.68
N THR A 71 49.16 -3.55 11.22
CA THR A 71 50.24 -4.49 10.87
C THR A 71 51.64 -3.85 10.75
N GLY A 72 52.01 -3.02 11.73
CA GLY A 72 53.38 -2.49 11.85
C GLY A 72 53.69 -1.23 11.04
N ALA A 73 52.72 -0.63 10.33
CA ALA A 73 52.90 0.67 9.67
C ALA A 73 51.88 1.72 10.17
N ILE A 74 52.34 2.97 10.28
CA ILE A 74 51.51 4.14 10.58
C ILE A 74 51.22 4.85 9.27
N SER A 75 49.93 5.01 8.96
CA SER A 75 49.48 5.80 7.81
C SER A 75 48.63 6.98 8.28
N LYS A 76 48.90 8.17 7.72
CA LYS A 76 48.16 9.42 7.99
C LYS A 76 46.98 9.52 7.03
N TYR A 77 45.78 9.73 7.56
CA TYR A 77 44.58 9.99 6.77
C TYR A 77 43.91 11.31 7.21
N GLU A 78 43.40 12.06 6.25
CA GLU A 78 42.53 13.21 6.48
C GLU A 78 41.13 12.84 5.97
N SER A 79 40.16 12.78 6.88
CA SER A 79 38.78 12.41 6.57
C SER A 79 37.84 13.51 7.08
N ILE A 80 36.75 13.74 6.34
CA ILE A 80 35.64 14.59 6.78
C ILE A 80 34.79 13.78 7.74
N LEU A 81 34.56 14.31 8.94
CA LEU A 81 33.74 13.66 9.97
C LEU A 81 32.54 14.54 10.29
N LEU A 82 31.36 13.91 10.34
CA LEU A 82 30.19 14.47 10.98
C LEU A 82 30.41 14.37 12.49
N LEU A 83 30.56 15.51 13.17
CA LEU A 83 30.93 15.52 14.59
C LEU A 83 29.71 15.48 15.51
N THR A 84 28.62 16.15 15.13
CA THR A 84 27.38 16.17 15.90
C THR A 84 26.19 16.44 14.97
N ILE A 85 25.14 15.61 15.04
CA ILE A 85 23.79 15.97 14.58
C ILE A 85 22.94 16.12 15.83
N VAL A 86 22.38 17.31 16.05
CA VAL A 86 21.39 17.51 17.11
C VAL A 86 20.02 17.48 16.44
N VAL A 87 19.28 16.39 16.65
CA VAL A 87 17.87 16.29 16.27
C VAL A 87 17.07 16.36 17.57
N HIS A 88 16.12 17.30 17.65
CA HIS A 88 15.29 17.49 18.84
C HIS A 88 14.34 16.28 19.01
N ASP A 89 14.12 15.83 20.25
CA ASP A 89 13.37 14.60 20.59
C ASP A 89 11.94 14.53 20.03
N VAL A 90 11.35 15.66 19.63
CA VAL A 90 10.02 15.74 19.01
C VAL A 90 9.97 15.09 17.62
N LEU A 91 11.12 14.84 16.98
CA LEU A 91 11.20 14.20 15.65
C LEU A 91 11.47 12.69 15.69
N LEU A 92 11.75 12.11 16.87
CA LEU A 92 12.16 10.70 17.01
C LEU A 92 11.05 9.74 17.44
N SER A 93 9.79 10.20 17.58
CA SER A 93 8.66 9.28 17.82
C SER A 93 8.22 8.48 16.58
N HIS A 94 8.83 8.67 15.41
CA HIS A 94 8.33 8.11 14.15
C HIS A 94 9.33 7.42 13.21
N TYR A 95 10.57 7.18 13.61
CA TYR A 95 11.49 6.38 12.78
C TYR A 95 12.30 5.38 13.60
N ASN A 96 12.16 4.10 13.23
CA ASN A 96 12.93 2.99 13.77
C ASN A 96 14.33 3.02 13.15
N THR A 97 15.37 3.28 13.96
CA THR A 97 16.78 3.35 13.55
C THR A 97 17.51 2.02 13.72
N ASP A 98 16.89 0.91 13.31
CA ASP A 98 17.53 -0.40 13.22
C ASP A 98 17.62 -0.83 11.75
N LEU A 99 18.50 -0.19 10.98
CA LEU A 99 18.87 -0.63 9.62
C LEU A 99 20.13 0.08 9.11
N LEU A 100 21.19 0.07 9.92
CA LEU A 100 22.53 0.45 9.48
C LEU A 100 23.53 -0.40 10.25
N LEU A 101 23.72 -1.64 9.82
CA LEU A 101 24.94 -2.46 9.96
C LEU A 101 24.66 -3.87 9.42
N ASP A 102 24.69 -4.05 8.11
CA ASP A 102 25.13 -5.33 7.55
C ASP A 102 25.82 -5.11 6.21
N ASN A 103 27.14 -4.97 6.28
CA ASN A 103 28.04 -4.97 5.13
C ASN A 103 29.19 -5.93 5.46
N SER A 104 28.89 -7.22 5.41
CA SER A 104 29.92 -8.28 5.46
C SER A 104 30.37 -8.62 4.03
N ALA A 105 31.42 -7.92 3.59
CA ALA A 105 32.13 -8.24 2.36
C ALA A 105 32.93 -9.54 2.54
N TRP A 106 32.57 -10.58 1.79
CA TRP A 106 33.32 -11.84 1.71
C TRP A 106 34.60 -11.63 0.87
N LEU A 107 35.75 -11.65 1.54
CA LEU A 107 37.08 -11.73 0.92
C LEU A 107 37.57 -13.18 0.99
N LEU A 108 37.47 -13.90 -0.14
CA LEU A 108 38.05 -15.23 -0.32
C LEU A 108 39.54 -15.12 -0.61
N THR A 109 40.39 -15.51 0.33
CA THR A 109 41.80 -15.81 0.11
C THR A 109 41.97 -17.31 -0.14
N HIS A 110 42.45 -17.68 -1.34
CA HIS A 110 42.81 -19.04 -1.71
C HIS A 110 44.24 -19.37 -1.30
N SER A 111 44.46 -20.46 -0.55
CA SER A 111 45.64 -21.34 -0.74
C SER A 111 45.59 -22.59 0.18
N GLY A 112 45.43 -23.78 -0.43
CA GLY A 112 45.69 -25.07 0.22
C GLY A 112 45.00 -26.24 -0.50
N PRO A 113 45.71 -27.31 -0.91
CA PRO A 113 45.11 -28.44 -1.61
C PRO A 113 44.58 -29.45 -0.59
N GLU A 114 43.37 -29.23 -0.09
CA GLU A 114 42.62 -30.29 0.59
C GLU A 114 41.72 -30.99 -0.42
N THR A 115 41.84 -32.31 -0.46
CA THR A 115 41.05 -33.22 -1.28
C THR A 115 39.58 -33.15 -0.84
N THR A 116 38.85 -32.14 -1.32
CA THR A 116 37.41 -32.02 -1.11
C THR A 116 36.72 -33.16 -1.85
N ILE A 117 36.31 -34.17 -1.09
CA ILE A 117 35.30 -35.13 -1.53
C ILE A 117 34.02 -34.31 -1.71
N MET A 118 33.81 -33.77 -2.91
CA MET A 118 32.54 -33.21 -3.32
C MET A 118 31.57 -34.38 -3.43
N ALA A 119 30.99 -34.76 -2.29
CA ALA A 119 29.76 -35.52 -2.26
C ALA A 119 28.74 -34.70 -3.05
N MET A 120 28.49 -35.11 -4.29
CA MET A 120 27.32 -34.69 -5.06
C MET A 120 26.10 -35.21 -4.31
N GLN A 121 25.70 -34.53 -3.24
CA GLN A 121 24.36 -34.65 -2.70
C GLN A 121 23.44 -34.16 -3.82
N GLN A 122 22.84 -35.12 -4.53
CA GLN A 122 21.68 -34.85 -5.35
C GLN A 122 20.64 -34.22 -4.43
N SER A 123 20.53 -32.89 -4.47
CA SER A 123 19.47 -32.18 -3.79
C SER A 123 18.17 -32.68 -4.39
N ARG A 124 17.48 -33.54 -3.64
CA ARG A 124 16.13 -33.98 -3.98
C ARG A 124 15.28 -32.72 -4.11
N THR A 125 14.61 -32.55 -5.25
CA THR A 125 13.64 -31.47 -5.44
C THR A 125 12.48 -31.68 -4.47
N PHE A 126 12.20 -30.69 -3.63
CA PHE A 126 11.05 -30.67 -2.74
C PHE A 126 9.76 -30.61 -3.56
N GLN A 127 8.76 -31.41 -3.23
CA GLN A 127 7.46 -31.47 -3.92
C GLN A 127 6.32 -31.21 -2.94
N LEU A 128 5.14 -30.86 -3.46
CA LEU A 128 3.95 -30.61 -2.64
C LEU A 128 3.62 -31.78 -1.67
N GLN A 129 3.84 -33.03 -2.10
CA GLN A 129 3.58 -34.21 -1.28
C GLN A 129 4.59 -34.38 -0.12
N ASP A 130 5.76 -33.76 -0.19
CA ASP A 130 6.74 -33.81 0.90
C ASP A 130 6.22 -33.09 2.16
N LEU A 131 5.26 -32.18 2.02
CA LEU A 131 4.58 -31.53 3.16
C LEU A 131 3.88 -32.54 4.08
N LEU A 132 3.51 -33.72 3.58
CA LEU A 132 2.80 -34.75 4.34
C LEU A 132 3.75 -35.71 5.07
N SER A 133 5.08 -35.53 4.98
CA SER A 133 6.06 -36.48 5.54
C SER A 133 5.95 -36.65 7.06
N ASN A 134 5.40 -35.66 7.74
CA ASN A 134 5.25 -35.61 9.20
C ASN A 134 3.80 -35.84 9.65
N ALA A 135 2.86 -36.06 8.73
CA ALA A 135 1.47 -36.39 9.03
C ALA A 135 1.41 -37.85 9.52
N GLY A 136 1.53 -38.06 10.82
CA GLY A 136 1.34 -39.38 11.42
C GLY A 136 -0.12 -39.83 11.34
N ASP A 137 -0.36 -41.14 11.30
CA ASP A 137 -1.67 -41.81 11.13
C ASP A 137 -2.74 -41.52 12.24
N GLY A 138 -2.51 -40.56 13.14
CA GLY A 138 -3.41 -40.31 14.27
C GLY A 138 -3.24 -38.97 14.97
N LYS A 139 -2.79 -37.92 14.26
CA LYS A 139 -2.86 -36.56 14.81
C LYS A 139 -4.20 -35.94 14.46
N ASP A 140 -4.97 -35.64 15.50
CA ASP A 140 -6.22 -34.89 15.39
C ASP A 140 -5.94 -33.38 15.22
N GLU A 141 -6.85 -32.68 14.56
CA GLU A 141 -6.82 -31.21 14.35
C GLU A 141 -6.67 -30.43 15.67
N GLU A 142 -7.07 -31.02 16.81
CA GLU A 142 -7.07 -30.38 18.13
C GLU A 142 -5.67 -30.11 18.71
N ASN A 143 -4.61 -30.70 18.15
CA ASN A 143 -3.25 -30.61 18.70
C ASN A 143 -2.22 -29.98 17.73
N LEU A 144 -2.68 -29.14 16.80
CA LEU A 144 -1.79 -28.41 15.90
C LEU A 144 -1.17 -27.20 16.62
N SER A 145 0.15 -27.08 16.54
CA SER A 145 0.87 -25.87 16.95
C SER A 145 0.73 -24.75 15.91
N VAL A 146 1.17 -23.53 16.23
CA VAL A 146 1.20 -22.40 15.29
C VAL A 146 2.03 -22.67 14.02
N ASN A 147 3.01 -23.57 14.10
CA ASN A 147 3.85 -23.96 12.96
C ASN A 147 3.21 -25.03 12.08
N ASP A 148 2.20 -25.72 12.60
CA ASP A 148 1.49 -26.78 11.91
C ASP A 148 0.36 -26.20 11.04
N GLY A 149 -0.27 -27.03 10.21
CA GLY A 149 -1.38 -26.59 9.38
C GLY A 149 -2.41 -27.69 9.15
N CYS A 150 -3.69 -27.33 9.19
CA CYS A 150 -4.73 -28.20 8.64
C CYS A 150 -4.50 -28.39 7.14
N ILE A 151 -4.08 -27.31 6.47
CA ILE A 151 -3.72 -27.30 5.07
C ILE A 151 -2.34 -26.68 4.91
N GLY A 152 -1.57 -27.20 3.96
CA GLY A 152 -0.33 -26.63 3.50
C GLY A 152 -0.25 -26.60 1.99
N THR A 153 0.55 -25.67 1.48
CA THR A 153 0.86 -25.57 0.05
C THR A 153 2.33 -25.27 -0.15
N TYR A 154 2.84 -25.57 -1.34
CA TYR A 154 4.23 -25.36 -1.73
C TYR A 154 4.27 -24.56 -3.02
N ILE A 155 5.06 -23.49 -3.04
CA ILE A 155 5.24 -22.62 -4.20
C ILE A 155 6.69 -22.75 -4.66
N GLU A 156 6.90 -23.56 -5.70
CA GLU A 156 8.22 -23.94 -6.20
C GLU A 156 9.05 -22.74 -6.64
N GLU A 157 8.43 -21.78 -7.33
CA GLU A 157 9.11 -20.62 -7.90
C GLU A 157 9.78 -19.74 -6.85
N HIS A 158 9.22 -19.74 -5.63
CA HIS A 158 9.70 -18.94 -4.51
C HIS A 158 10.41 -19.77 -3.43
N LYS A 159 10.44 -21.10 -3.55
CA LYS A 159 10.98 -22.04 -2.55
C LYS A 159 10.41 -21.78 -1.14
N ILE A 160 9.10 -21.54 -1.07
CA ILE A 160 8.36 -21.34 0.17
C ILE A 160 7.26 -22.39 0.30
N PHE A 161 6.96 -22.78 1.53
CA PHE A 161 5.72 -23.45 1.87
C PHE A 161 4.86 -22.53 2.73
N ILE A 162 3.55 -22.73 2.69
CA ILE A 162 2.59 -21.94 3.46
C ILE A 162 1.72 -22.90 4.24
N THR A 163 1.53 -22.66 5.53
CA THR A 163 0.59 -23.40 6.37
C THR A 163 -0.60 -22.54 6.76
N MET A 164 -1.76 -23.17 6.89
CA MET A 164 -2.98 -22.56 7.38
C MET A 164 -3.59 -23.44 8.48
N PRO A 165 -3.53 -23.01 9.74
CA PRO A 165 -4.03 -23.79 10.87
C PRO A 165 -5.53 -23.62 11.12
N ASN A 166 -6.19 -22.57 10.62
CA ASN A 166 -7.58 -22.22 10.97
C ASN A 166 -8.50 -21.98 9.78
N GLY A 167 -8.28 -22.66 8.64
CA GLY A 167 -9.22 -22.61 7.52
C GLY A 167 -9.06 -23.74 6.51
N SER A 168 -9.77 -23.58 5.39
CA SER A 168 -10.06 -24.67 4.46
C SER A 168 -9.45 -24.53 3.06
N PHE A 169 -8.69 -23.46 2.80
CA PHE A 169 -7.96 -23.26 1.55
C PHE A 169 -6.84 -22.24 1.75
N ILE A 170 -5.78 -22.31 0.95
CA ILE A 170 -4.69 -21.32 0.95
C ILE A 170 -4.76 -20.49 -0.33
N PRO A 171 -4.93 -19.16 -0.28
CA PRO A 171 -4.87 -18.33 -1.47
C PRO A 171 -3.43 -18.17 -1.95
N ARG A 172 -3.26 -17.93 -3.26
CA ARG A 172 -1.94 -17.60 -3.82
C ARG A 172 -1.50 -16.22 -3.31
N PRO A 173 -0.30 -16.08 -2.70
CA PRO A 173 0.18 -14.80 -2.22
C PRO A 173 0.42 -13.83 -3.38
N PRO A 174 0.35 -12.51 -3.13
CA PRO A 174 0.79 -11.51 -4.09
C PRO A 174 2.29 -11.72 -4.38
N THR A 175 2.62 -11.98 -5.64
CA THR A 175 3.99 -12.28 -6.10
C THR A 175 4.52 -11.31 -7.15
N ALA A 176 3.64 -10.53 -7.77
CA ALA A 176 4.05 -9.55 -8.76
C ALA A 176 4.85 -8.42 -8.10
N MET A 177 5.96 -8.05 -8.74
CA MET A 177 6.83 -6.96 -8.28
C MET A 177 6.36 -5.59 -8.78
N GLU A 178 5.37 -5.55 -9.67
CA GLU A 178 4.83 -4.33 -10.26
C GLU A 178 3.33 -4.26 -10.01
N ILE A 179 2.86 -3.10 -9.54
CA ILE A 179 1.44 -2.83 -9.32
C ILE A 179 0.94 -1.94 -10.44
N LEU A 180 -0.13 -2.39 -11.10
CA LEU A 180 -0.78 -1.73 -12.22
C LEU A 180 -2.26 -1.50 -11.89
N LEU A 181 -2.87 -0.53 -12.57
CA LEU A 181 -4.32 -0.33 -12.55
C LEU A 181 -4.96 -1.20 -13.65
N HIS A 182 -5.94 -2.01 -13.30
CA HIS A 182 -6.68 -2.89 -14.21
C HIS A 182 -7.99 -2.27 -14.70
N GLU A 183 -8.60 -2.83 -15.74
CA GLU A 183 -9.83 -2.30 -16.39
C GLU A 183 -11.05 -2.16 -15.47
N ASP A 184 -11.06 -2.85 -14.32
CA ASP A 184 -12.08 -2.72 -13.28
C ASP A 184 -11.81 -1.57 -12.31
N GLY A 185 -10.72 -0.81 -12.50
CA GLY A 185 -10.31 0.27 -11.62
C GLY A 185 -9.58 -0.19 -10.34
N ARG A 186 -9.16 -1.47 -10.27
CA ARG A 186 -8.51 -2.07 -9.11
C ARG A 186 -7.05 -2.47 -9.38
N PHE A 187 -6.39 -2.99 -8.35
CA PHE A 187 -4.95 -3.32 -8.36
C PHE A 187 -4.66 -4.83 -8.40
N GLY A 188 -5.60 -5.63 -8.89
CA GLY A 188 -5.45 -7.08 -8.98
C GLY A 188 -5.18 -7.72 -7.62
N HIS A 189 -4.17 -8.60 -7.54
CA HIS A 189 -3.82 -9.31 -6.30
C HIS A 189 -3.27 -8.40 -5.19
N HIS A 190 -2.93 -7.14 -5.49
CA HIS A 190 -2.45 -6.19 -4.48
C HIS A 190 -3.57 -5.38 -3.82
N ASP A 191 -4.81 -5.51 -4.29
CA ASP A 191 -5.98 -4.86 -3.70
C ASP A 191 -6.40 -5.59 -2.41
N PRO A 192 -6.29 -4.95 -1.22
CA PRO A 192 -6.62 -5.59 0.06
C PRO A 192 -8.09 -5.98 0.19
N THR A 193 -8.97 -5.43 -0.65
CA THR A 193 -10.39 -5.78 -0.66
C THR A 193 -10.73 -7.00 -1.51
N ARG A 194 -9.75 -7.54 -2.24
CA ARG A 194 -9.92 -8.64 -3.19
C ARG A 194 -9.07 -9.86 -2.87
N ALA A 195 -7.94 -9.67 -2.20
CA ALA A 195 -7.04 -10.74 -1.84
C ALA A 195 -6.33 -10.45 -0.50
N PRO A 196 -5.97 -11.49 0.27
CA PRO A 196 -5.18 -11.31 1.48
C PRO A 196 -3.82 -10.70 1.15
N GLN A 197 -3.37 -9.84 2.05
CA GLN A 197 -2.09 -9.16 1.91
C GLN A 197 -1.09 -9.68 2.95
N PHE A 198 0.18 -9.35 2.79
CA PHE A 198 1.15 -9.54 3.87
C PHE A 198 0.83 -8.61 5.04
N PHE A 199 0.94 -9.14 6.25
CA PHE A 199 0.68 -8.41 7.48
C PHE A 199 1.66 -7.23 7.63
N ASP A 200 1.10 -6.06 7.88
CA ASP A 200 1.83 -4.89 8.32
C ASP A 200 1.07 -4.24 9.48
N ALA A 201 1.77 -3.86 10.54
CA ALA A 201 1.13 -3.34 11.75
C ALA A 201 0.36 -2.02 11.50
N LYS A 202 0.76 -1.21 10.50
CA LYS A 202 0.06 0.04 10.14
C LYS A 202 -1.23 -0.21 9.36
N PHE A 203 -1.37 -1.39 8.77
CA PHE A 203 -2.52 -1.82 7.98
C PHE A 203 -3.12 -3.10 8.56
N CYS A 204 -3.07 -3.24 9.89
CA CYS A 204 -3.52 -4.46 10.57
C CYS A 204 -4.99 -4.79 10.31
N HIS A 205 -5.82 -3.77 10.05
CA HIS A 205 -7.24 -3.95 9.72
C HIS A 205 -7.47 -4.68 8.39
N PHE A 206 -6.48 -4.76 7.50
CA PHE A 206 -6.64 -5.50 6.22
C PHE A 206 -6.90 -6.99 6.44
N SER A 207 -6.41 -7.58 7.54
CA SER A 207 -6.64 -9.01 7.83
C SER A 207 -8.10 -9.31 8.18
N VAL A 208 -8.85 -8.29 8.60
CA VAL A 208 -10.26 -8.41 8.99
C VAL A 208 -11.22 -7.76 8.00
N ILE A 209 -10.76 -7.42 6.79
CA ILE A 209 -11.68 -7.06 5.71
C ILE A 209 -12.58 -8.28 5.43
N PRO A 210 -13.91 -8.12 5.39
CA PRO A 210 -14.80 -9.23 5.08
C PRO A 210 -14.61 -9.67 3.63
N HIS A 211 -14.54 -10.98 3.43
CA HIS A 211 -14.52 -11.58 2.11
C HIS A 211 -15.88 -11.39 1.41
N ARG A 212 -15.89 -11.46 0.08
CA ARG A 212 -17.14 -11.48 -0.68
C ARG A 212 -18.00 -12.66 -0.24
N PRO A 213 -19.26 -12.44 0.18
CA PRO A 213 -20.16 -13.54 0.54
C PRO A 213 -20.33 -14.51 -0.62
N GLY A 214 -20.30 -15.81 -0.31
CA GLY A 214 -20.67 -16.84 -1.29
C GLY A 214 -22.15 -16.69 -1.70
N PRO A 215 -22.56 -17.15 -2.90
CA PRO A 215 -23.96 -17.03 -3.35
C PRO A 215 -24.99 -17.63 -2.37
N LYS A 216 -24.58 -18.67 -1.64
CA LYS A 216 -25.40 -19.41 -0.67
C LYS A 216 -25.20 -18.99 0.79
N ASP A 217 -24.39 -17.98 1.06
CA ASP A 217 -24.10 -17.53 2.42
C ASP A 217 -25.15 -16.54 2.92
N ASP A 218 -26.31 -17.07 3.32
CA ASP A 218 -27.42 -16.28 3.86
C ASP A 218 -27.09 -15.64 5.22
N THR A 219 -26.05 -16.12 5.90
CA THR A 219 -25.66 -15.70 7.26
C THR A 219 -24.67 -14.54 7.29
N HIS A 220 -24.14 -14.13 6.14
CA HIS A 220 -23.14 -13.06 6.09
C HIS A 220 -23.72 -11.72 6.58
N PRO A 221 -23.09 -11.02 7.54
CA PRO A 221 -23.63 -9.78 8.14
C PRO A 221 -23.86 -8.68 7.09
N TYR A 222 -23.04 -8.68 6.04
CA TYR A 222 -23.08 -7.69 4.96
C TYR A 222 -23.79 -8.18 3.69
N ARG A 223 -24.60 -9.24 3.74
CA ARG A 223 -25.28 -9.81 2.56
C ARG A 223 -26.15 -8.80 1.82
N ASN A 224 -26.83 -7.91 2.54
CA ASN A 224 -27.70 -6.88 1.95
C ASN A 224 -26.94 -5.83 1.11
N TRP A 225 -25.61 -5.85 1.16
CA TRP A 225 -24.74 -4.92 0.45
C TRP A 225 -23.98 -5.59 -0.71
N LEU A 226 -24.28 -6.86 -1.02
CA LEU A 226 -23.60 -7.63 -2.06
C LEU A 226 -23.61 -6.92 -3.42
N ASP A 227 -24.78 -6.39 -3.79
CA ASP A 227 -25.04 -5.74 -5.08
C ASP A 227 -24.47 -4.32 -5.18
N THR A 228 -23.76 -3.84 -4.15
CA THR A 228 -23.15 -2.51 -4.13
C THR A 228 -21.67 -2.56 -3.79
N ILE A 229 -21.29 -3.28 -2.74
CA ILE A 229 -19.92 -3.28 -2.21
C ILE A 229 -18.98 -4.22 -2.99
N TRP A 230 -19.51 -5.32 -3.53
CA TRP A 230 -18.75 -6.26 -4.37
C TRP A 230 -19.21 -6.26 -5.83
N TYR A 231 -19.86 -5.17 -6.25
CA TYR A 231 -20.37 -4.98 -7.59
C TYR A 231 -19.31 -4.39 -8.53
N ASP A 232 -19.12 -4.98 -9.71
CA ASP A 232 -18.22 -4.45 -10.72
C ASP A 232 -19.02 -3.56 -11.69
N VAL A 233 -18.67 -2.26 -11.75
CA VAL A 233 -19.38 -1.27 -12.57
C VAL A 233 -19.24 -1.57 -14.05
N ALA A 234 -20.37 -1.61 -14.75
CA ALA A 234 -20.45 -1.77 -16.19
C ALA A 234 -20.75 -0.45 -16.91
N ASP A 235 -20.54 -0.42 -18.22
CA ASP A 235 -20.84 0.78 -19.02
C ASP A 235 -22.34 1.11 -19.08
N THR A 236 -23.21 0.13 -18.81
CA THR A 236 -24.66 0.33 -18.68
C THR A 236 -25.04 1.16 -17.46
N ASP A 237 -24.15 1.23 -16.47
CA ASP A 237 -24.34 2.03 -15.25
C ASP A 237 -23.89 3.47 -15.44
N ILE A 238 -23.40 3.83 -16.62
CA ILE A 238 -22.89 5.16 -16.92
C ILE A 238 -23.85 5.86 -17.87
N VAL A 239 -24.42 6.96 -17.42
CA VAL A 239 -25.26 7.85 -18.22
C VAL A 239 -24.37 8.84 -18.94
N TYR A 240 -23.97 8.48 -20.17
CA TYR A 240 -23.12 9.30 -21.02
C TYR A 240 -23.80 10.60 -21.47
N SER A 241 -23.01 11.66 -21.60
CA SER A 241 -23.46 12.95 -22.13
C SER A 241 -23.94 12.81 -23.57
N THR A 242 -25.07 13.45 -23.88
CA THR A 242 -25.51 13.60 -25.27
C THR A 242 -24.89 14.88 -25.85
N GLY A 243 -24.06 14.77 -26.88
CA GLY A 243 -23.48 15.94 -27.55
C GLY A 243 -22.07 15.69 -28.10
N TYR A 244 -21.23 16.73 -28.07
CA TYR A 244 -19.84 16.66 -28.57
C TYR A 244 -18.89 15.89 -27.63
N LEU A 245 -19.27 15.66 -26.37
CA LEU A 245 -18.46 14.98 -25.37
C LEU A 245 -19.08 13.61 -25.03
N THR A 246 -19.06 12.67 -25.98
CA THR A 246 -19.72 11.35 -25.85
C THR A 246 -19.05 10.37 -24.89
N HIS A 247 -17.81 10.65 -24.44
CA HIS A 247 -17.01 9.73 -23.63
C HIS A 247 -17.04 10.03 -22.13
N ILE A 248 -17.76 11.07 -21.71
CA ILE A 248 -17.93 11.40 -20.29
C ILE A 248 -19.40 11.18 -19.89
N GLY A 249 -19.61 10.74 -18.66
CA GLY A 249 -20.92 10.44 -18.13
C GLY A 249 -20.99 10.64 -16.63
N LEU A 250 -22.17 10.36 -16.09
CA LEU A 250 -22.42 10.27 -14.65
C LEU A 250 -22.72 8.82 -14.30
N LEU A 251 -22.41 8.43 -13.06
CA LEU A 251 -22.93 7.19 -12.53
C LEU A 251 -24.46 7.24 -12.53
N SER A 252 -25.11 6.14 -12.91
CA SER A 252 -26.56 6.07 -12.98
C SER A 252 -27.16 6.38 -11.62
N ARG A 253 -28.34 7.02 -11.64
CA ARG A 253 -29.03 7.42 -10.40
C ARG A 253 -29.33 6.22 -9.50
N GLU A 254 -29.61 5.07 -10.09
CA GLU A 254 -29.89 3.83 -9.37
C GLU A 254 -28.66 3.34 -8.59
N VAL A 255 -27.53 3.15 -9.28
CA VAL A 255 -26.28 2.69 -8.64
C VAL A 255 -25.79 3.74 -7.64
N HIS A 256 -25.86 5.03 -7.98
CA HIS A 256 -25.53 6.11 -7.03
C HIS A 256 -26.37 6.06 -5.76
N SER A 257 -27.68 5.82 -5.88
CA SER A 257 -28.58 5.74 -4.72
C SER A 257 -28.24 4.57 -3.80
N GLN A 258 -27.73 3.46 -4.35
CA GLN A 258 -27.24 2.34 -3.55
C GLN A 258 -25.97 2.71 -2.77
N PHE A 259 -25.01 3.39 -3.40
CA PHE A 259 -23.81 3.90 -2.70
C PHE A 259 -24.13 4.95 -1.64
N GLN A 260 -25.10 5.82 -1.89
CA GLN A 260 -25.58 6.75 -0.86
C GLN A 260 -26.19 5.98 0.32
N HIS A 261 -26.92 4.90 0.05
CA HIS A 261 -27.53 4.08 1.10
C HIS A 261 -26.47 3.35 1.95
N THR A 262 -25.47 2.74 1.33
CA THR A 262 -24.35 2.09 2.03
C THR A 262 -23.52 3.09 2.83
N PHE A 263 -23.28 4.29 2.29
CA PHE A 263 -22.61 5.38 3.00
C PHE A 263 -23.37 5.80 4.25
N ASN A 264 -24.67 6.07 4.15
CA ASN A 264 -25.47 6.49 5.31
C ASN A 264 -25.48 5.42 6.42
N TYR A 265 -25.42 4.15 6.06
CA TYR A 265 -25.28 3.06 7.02
C TYR A 265 -23.94 3.11 7.75
N ILE A 266 -22.83 3.16 7.01
CA ILE A 266 -21.50 3.12 7.63
C ILE A 266 -21.21 4.41 8.42
N ASP A 267 -21.63 5.58 7.94
CA ASP A 267 -21.46 6.84 8.67
C ASP A 267 -22.22 6.83 10.01
N LYS A 268 -23.42 6.23 10.04
CA LYS A 268 -24.16 6.04 11.30
C LYS A 268 -23.36 5.16 12.27
N CYS A 269 -22.80 4.05 11.80
CA CYS A 269 -21.96 3.17 12.64
C CYS A 269 -20.70 3.89 13.12
N SER A 270 -19.97 4.57 12.23
CA SER A 270 -18.78 5.35 12.58
C SER A 270 -19.09 6.50 13.54
N SER A 271 -20.22 7.18 13.39
CA SER A 271 -20.66 8.23 14.32
C SER A 271 -21.02 7.69 15.71
N ALA A 272 -21.66 6.52 15.78
CA ALA A 272 -21.91 5.83 17.04
C ALA A 272 -20.60 5.44 17.72
N ALA A 273 -19.64 4.89 16.96
CA ALA A 273 -18.32 4.54 17.46
C ALA A 273 -17.57 5.78 17.98
N ARG A 274 -17.49 6.86 17.20
CA ARG A 274 -16.82 8.12 17.62
C ARG A 274 -17.44 8.77 18.86
N SER A 275 -18.73 8.55 19.09
CA SER A 275 -19.42 9.03 20.29
C SER A 275 -19.11 8.19 21.53
N SER A 276 -18.60 6.97 21.34
CA SER A 276 -18.15 6.10 22.42
C SER A 276 -16.80 6.58 22.95
N LYS A 277 -16.70 6.73 24.28
CA LYS A 277 -15.45 7.06 24.96
C LYS A 277 -14.48 5.86 25.06
N GLN A 278 -14.83 4.72 24.45
CA GLN A 278 -14.06 3.49 24.54
C GLN A 278 -12.90 3.45 23.53
N PHE A 279 -12.97 4.22 22.45
CA PHE A 279 -11.97 4.19 21.38
C PHE A 279 -10.94 5.30 21.50
N SER A 280 -9.73 5.02 20.99
CA SER A 280 -8.63 5.97 21.01
C SER A 280 -8.87 7.13 20.03
N GLU A 281 -8.15 8.23 20.24
CA GLU A 281 -8.21 9.40 19.36
C GLU A 281 -7.74 9.08 17.94
N GLU A 282 -6.71 8.23 17.81
CA GLU A 282 -6.17 7.78 16.52
C GLU A 282 -7.21 6.99 15.72
N PHE A 283 -7.96 6.09 16.38
CA PHE A 283 -9.03 5.35 15.72
C PHE A 283 -10.18 6.28 15.30
N ASN A 284 -10.54 7.25 16.14
CA ASN A 284 -11.53 8.25 15.78
C ASN A 284 -11.08 9.12 14.60
N GLY A 285 -9.78 9.45 14.54
CA GLY A 285 -9.15 10.13 13.41
C GLY A 285 -9.22 9.31 12.13
N PHE A 286 -8.91 8.00 12.19
CA PHE A 286 -9.09 7.06 11.09
C PHE A 286 -10.54 7.05 10.59
N LEU A 287 -11.52 6.85 11.48
CA LEU A 287 -12.94 6.84 11.10
C LEU A 287 -13.37 8.16 10.45
N SER A 288 -12.94 9.30 11.01
CA SER A 288 -13.27 10.62 10.48
C SER A 288 -12.74 10.80 9.05
N ILE A 289 -11.45 10.57 8.85
CA ILE A 289 -10.79 10.75 7.55
C ILE A 289 -11.41 9.83 6.49
N TRP A 290 -11.61 8.54 6.80
CA TRP A 290 -12.15 7.58 5.83
C TRP A 290 -13.62 7.87 5.50
N CYS A 291 -14.44 8.26 6.49
CA CYS A 291 -15.82 8.70 6.24
C CYS A 291 -15.86 9.93 5.32
N THR A 292 -15.02 10.94 5.58
CA THR A 292 -14.96 12.15 4.73
C THR A 292 -14.51 11.83 3.31
N CYS A 293 -13.50 10.96 3.13
CA CYS A 293 -13.06 10.52 1.80
C CYS A 293 -14.18 9.77 1.05
N LEU A 294 -14.90 8.87 1.73
CA LEU A 294 -16.02 8.14 1.15
C LEU A 294 -17.16 9.08 0.77
N GLU A 295 -17.54 10.01 1.65
CA GLU A 295 -18.58 11.02 1.39
C GLU A 295 -18.24 11.87 0.16
N ALA A 296 -16.99 12.33 0.06
CA ALA A 296 -16.52 13.13 -1.07
C ALA A 296 -16.67 12.37 -2.40
N LEU A 297 -16.30 11.09 -2.44
CA LEU A 297 -16.46 10.25 -3.64
C LEU A 297 -17.93 10.01 -4.01
N VAL A 298 -18.78 9.74 -3.02
CA VAL A 298 -20.23 9.57 -3.23
C VAL A 298 -20.84 10.86 -3.80
N ASN A 299 -20.46 12.03 -3.29
CA ASN A 299 -20.93 13.31 -3.79
C ASN A 299 -20.37 13.63 -5.19
N GLN A 300 -19.11 13.29 -5.44
CA GLN A 300 -18.44 13.54 -6.72
C GLN A 300 -19.09 12.74 -7.86
N THR A 301 -19.33 11.45 -7.67
CA THR A 301 -19.92 10.58 -8.72
C THR A 301 -21.35 10.97 -9.11
N ARG A 302 -22.04 11.72 -8.27
CA ARG A 302 -23.35 12.31 -8.58
C ARG A 302 -23.27 13.58 -9.45
N SER A 303 -22.22 14.37 -9.26
CA SER A 303 -22.20 15.77 -9.67
C SER A 303 -21.18 16.09 -10.77
N VAL A 304 -20.14 15.27 -10.91
CA VAL A 304 -19.03 15.51 -11.83
C VAL A 304 -19.08 14.50 -12.96
N MET A 305 -19.18 14.99 -14.20
CA MET A 305 -19.10 14.13 -15.38
C MET A 305 -17.65 13.67 -15.59
N MET A 306 -17.46 12.37 -15.74
CA MET A 306 -16.15 11.73 -15.80
C MET A 306 -16.13 10.67 -16.90
N ASP A 307 -14.94 10.30 -17.39
CA ASP A 307 -14.81 9.16 -18.30
C ASP A 307 -15.07 7.83 -17.58
N SER A 308 -15.37 6.77 -18.34
CA SER A 308 -15.71 5.45 -17.78
C SER A 308 -14.64 4.91 -16.84
N MET A 309 -13.35 5.10 -17.18
CA MET A 309 -12.26 4.61 -16.35
C MET A 309 -12.21 5.33 -15.00
N THR A 310 -12.33 6.66 -15.02
CA THR A 310 -12.38 7.45 -13.78
C THR A 310 -13.57 7.05 -12.90
N ILE A 311 -14.75 6.78 -13.49
CA ILE A 311 -15.92 6.29 -12.73
C ILE A 311 -15.61 4.95 -12.06
N ARG A 312 -15.02 4.00 -12.80
CA ARG A 312 -14.66 2.67 -12.26
C ARG A 312 -13.67 2.78 -11.10
N VAL A 313 -12.63 3.60 -11.24
CA VAL A 313 -11.65 3.85 -10.16
C VAL A 313 -12.31 4.47 -8.94
N GLN A 314 -13.21 5.44 -9.11
CA GLN A 314 -13.92 6.05 -7.98
C GLN A 314 -14.86 5.08 -7.28
N VAL A 315 -15.54 4.21 -8.03
CA VAL A 315 -16.37 3.15 -7.43
C VAL A 315 -15.54 2.11 -6.69
N ALA A 316 -14.43 1.65 -7.28
CA ALA A 316 -13.49 0.77 -6.58
C ALA A 316 -12.95 1.42 -5.29
N ALA A 317 -12.67 2.72 -5.31
CA ALA A 317 -12.24 3.47 -4.13
C ALA A 317 -13.36 3.59 -3.08
N MET A 318 -14.61 3.88 -3.47
CA MET A 318 -15.76 3.90 -2.55
C MET A 318 -15.95 2.54 -1.85
N GLN A 319 -15.88 1.46 -2.62
CA GLN A 319 -15.96 0.10 -2.10
C GLN A 319 -14.82 -0.21 -1.12
N SER A 320 -13.60 0.25 -1.47
CA SER A 320 -12.43 0.08 -0.61
C SER A 320 -12.57 0.81 0.72
N TYR A 321 -12.92 2.10 0.70
CA TYR A 321 -13.13 2.87 1.91
C TYR A 321 -14.26 2.30 2.79
N TRP A 322 -15.35 1.84 2.18
CA TRP A 322 -16.44 1.23 2.92
C TRP A 322 -16.00 -0.07 3.61
N LEU A 323 -15.28 -0.95 2.90
CA LEU A 323 -14.77 -2.21 3.44
C LEU A 323 -13.71 -1.99 4.52
N GLU A 324 -12.85 -0.99 4.37
CA GLU A 324 -11.86 -0.63 5.40
C GLU A 324 -12.50 -0.04 6.65
N LEU A 325 -13.56 0.77 6.51
CA LEU A 325 -14.34 1.27 7.64
C LEU A 325 -15.01 0.12 8.39
N VAL A 326 -15.62 -0.82 7.67
CA VAL A 326 -16.18 -2.04 8.24
C VAL A 326 -15.12 -2.85 8.96
N ALA A 327 -13.98 -3.09 8.33
CA ALA A 327 -12.87 -3.81 8.92
C ALA A 327 -12.39 -3.14 10.22
N GLY A 328 -12.22 -1.81 10.21
CA GLY A 328 -11.82 -1.04 11.39
C GLY A 328 -12.84 -1.13 12.53
N LEU A 329 -14.13 -1.04 12.23
CA LEU A 329 -15.19 -1.19 13.24
C LEU A 329 -15.25 -2.63 13.78
N ASP A 330 -15.20 -3.64 12.91
CA ASP A 330 -15.29 -5.05 13.28
C ASP A 330 -14.06 -5.52 14.06
N TYR A 331 -12.88 -4.98 13.74
CA TYR A 331 -11.65 -5.19 14.50
C TYR A 331 -11.82 -4.81 15.97
N MET A 332 -12.58 -3.75 16.25
CA MET A 332 -12.78 -3.23 17.60
C MET A 332 -13.93 -3.92 18.34
N GLU A 333 -14.96 -4.40 17.64
CA GLU A 333 -16.18 -4.95 18.23
C GLU A 333 -16.23 -6.50 18.34
N HIS A 334 -15.20 -7.21 17.90
CA HIS A 334 -15.09 -8.69 17.93
C HIS A 334 -16.17 -9.42 17.12
N TYR A 335 -16.15 -9.29 15.78
CA TYR A 335 -17.05 -10.07 14.91
C TYR A 335 -16.35 -11.21 14.16
N GLN A 336 -16.94 -12.40 14.23
CA GLN A 336 -16.56 -13.61 13.50
C GLN A 336 -17.33 -13.68 12.19
N CYS A 337 -16.87 -12.97 11.15
CA CYS A 337 -17.35 -13.18 9.78
C CYS A 337 -16.27 -13.88 8.92
N GLN A 338 -16.58 -14.21 7.67
CA GLN A 338 -15.59 -14.75 6.74
C GLN A 338 -14.59 -13.65 6.38
N LEU A 339 -13.44 -13.63 7.06
CA LEU A 339 -12.41 -12.61 6.89
C LEU A 339 -11.45 -12.94 5.75
N MET A 340 -10.84 -11.92 5.17
CA MET A 340 -9.79 -12.06 4.15
C MET A 340 -8.57 -12.81 4.72
N GLY A 341 -8.18 -12.48 5.95
CA GLY A 341 -6.97 -13.01 6.57
C GLY A 341 -5.69 -12.34 6.07
N THR A 342 -4.54 -12.89 6.45
CA THR A 342 -3.24 -12.28 6.14
C THR A 342 -2.13 -13.29 5.94
N PHE A 343 -1.18 -12.97 5.07
CA PHE A 343 0.09 -13.67 4.96
C PHE A 343 1.08 -13.12 5.99
N THR A 344 1.81 -13.99 6.69
CA THR A 344 2.84 -13.54 7.63
C THR A 344 4.02 -14.48 7.64
N VAL A 345 5.21 -13.95 7.86
CA VAL A 345 6.43 -14.72 8.17
C VAL A 345 6.71 -14.74 9.68
N ASN A 346 5.95 -13.97 10.47
CA ASN A 346 6.12 -13.82 11.90
C ASN A 346 5.15 -14.76 12.66
N LEU A 347 5.72 -15.65 13.48
CA LEU A 347 4.99 -16.62 14.29
C LEU A 347 4.11 -15.99 15.37
N ASP A 348 4.54 -14.89 15.97
CA ASP A 348 3.76 -14.21 17.01
C ASP A 348 2.47 -13.63 16.41
N VAL A 349 2.57 -13.06 15.20
CA VAL A 349 1.42 -12.57 14.44
C VAL A 349 0.49 -13.72 14.08
N ALA A 350 1.03 -14.85 13.63
CA ALA A 350 0.24 -16.03 13.31
C ALA A 350 -0.50 -16.56 14.55
N GLU A 351 0.19 -16.70 15.68
CA GLU A 351 -0.42 -17.15 16.93
C GLU A 351 -1.55 -16.20 17.38
N GLN A 352 -1.32 -14.89 17.31
CA GLN A 352 -2.34 -13.89 17.64
C GLN A 352 -3.56 -14.00 16.72
N HIS A 353 -3.37 -14.14 15.41
CA HIS A 353 -4.47 -14.25 14.45
C HIS A 353 -5.25 -15.55 14.62
N ILE A 354 -4.58 -16.67 14.90
CA ILE A 354 -5.23 -17.95 15.25
C ILE A 354 -6.12 -17.78 16.47
N ARG A 355 -5.60 -17.19 17.55
CA ARG A 355 -6.36 -16.94 18.78
C ARG A 355 -7.55 -16.00 18.55
N ALA A 356 -7.41 -15.04 17.63
CA ALA A 356 -8.48 -14.14 17.23
C ALA A 356 -9.49 -14.76 16.24
N GLY A 357 -9.24 -15.97 15.73
CA GLY A 357 -10.07 -16.59 14.69
C GLY A 357 -9.94 -15.92 13.32
N ILE A 358 -8.86 -15.15 13.09
CA ILE A 358 -8.57 -14.52 11.80
C ILE A 358 -7.78 -15.51 10.95
N PRO A 359 -8.18 -15.78 9.70
CA PRO A 359 -7.43 -16.66 8.81
C PRO A 359 -5.98 -16.17 8.66
N VAL A 360 -5.03 -17.07 8.86
CA VAL A 360 -3.61 -16.74 8.69
C VAL A 360 -2.90 -17.75 7.83
N TYR A 361 -2.04 -17.23 6.96
CA TYR A 361 -1.25 -18.00 6.00
C TYR A 361 0.22 -17.79 6.38
N LEU A 362 0.78 -18.71 7.16
CA LEU A 362 2.15 -18.63 7.66
C LEU A 362 3.11 -19.05 6.54
N VAL A 363 3.90 -18.10 6.03
CA VAL A 363 4.83 -18.28 4.93
C VAL A 363 6.21 -18.60 5.47
N GLN A 364 6.78 -19.74 5.08
CA GLN A 364 8.09 -20.20 5.55
C GLN A 364 8.97 -20.69 4.37
N PRO A 365 10.27 -20.40 4.40
CA PRO A 365 11.24 -21.03 3.50
C PRO A 365 11.26 -22.56 3.62
N VAL A 366 11.41 -23.28 2.51
CA VAL A 366 11.41 -24.77 2.50
C VAL A 366 12.51 -25.40 3.35
N ASP A 367 13.66 -24.74 3.51
CA ASP A 367 14.74 -25.22 4.38
C ASP A 367 14.39 -25.22 5.87
N GLN A 368 13.30 -24.54 6.25
CA GLN A 368 12.73 -24.58 7.60
C GLN A 368 11.70 -25.70 7.79
N PHE A 369 11.33 -26.43 6.73
CA PHE A 369 10.43 -27.58 6.84
C PHE A 369 11.16 -28.76 7.46
N SER A 370 10.83 -29.08 8.71
CA SER A 370 11.50 -30.12 9.51
C SER A 370 10.51 -31.01 10.24
N ASN A 371 9.73 -30.44 11.16
CA ASN A 371 8.82 -31.17 12.05
C ASN A 371 7.37 -30.67 12.01
N GLN A 372 7.05 -29.72 11.12
CA GLN A 372 5.70 -29.20 10.92
C GLN A 372 4.80 -30.34 10.45
N VAL A 373 3.62 -30.44 11.05
CA VAL A 373 2.56 -31.37 10.68
C VAL A 373 1.55 -30.66 9.81
N ILE A 374 1.41 -31.15 8.58
CA ILE A 374 0.43 -30.66 7.62
C ILE A 374 -0.53 -31.81 7.33
N LEU A 375 -1.80 -31.65 7.67
CA LEU A 375 -2.78 -32.73 7.53
C LEU A 375 -3.22 -32.93 6.08
N LYS A 376 -3.16 -31.86 5.27
CA LYS A 376 -3.57 -31.86 3.87
C LYS A 376 -2.67 -30.96 3.04
N ALA A 377 -2.16 -31.46 1.92
CA ALA A 377 -1.39 -30.67 0.97
C ALA A 377 -2.26 -30.31 -0.24
N GLU A 378 -2.39 -29.02 -0.56
CA GLU A 378 -3.19 -28.52 -1.67
C GLU A 378 -2.46 -27.48 -2.50
N GLU A 379 -2.87 -27.32 -3.76
CA GLU A 379 -2.43 -26.21 -4.61
C GLU A 379 -3.05 -24.89 -4.12
N PRO A 380 -2.34 -23.75 -4.23
CA PRO A 380 -2.86 -22.48 -3.77
C PRO A 380 -4.00 -22.01 -4.69
N VAL A 381 -5.08 -21.51 -4.08
CA VAL A 381 -6.26 -20.99 -4.78
C VAL A 381 -5.93 -19.65 -5.41
N VAL A 382 -6.11 -19.55 -6.73
CA VAL A 382 -6.00 -18.29 -7.47
C VAL A 382 -7.37 -17.63 -7.53
N PHE A 383 -7.50 -16.45 -6.93
CA PHE A 383 -8.73 -15.68 -7.02
C PHE A 383 -8.96 -15.21 -8.47
N PRO A 384 -10.20 -15.32 -8.99
CA PRO A 384 -10.54 -14.82 -10.32
C PRO A 384 -10.59 -13.29 -10.30
N LEU A 385 -9.45 -12.65 -10.53
CA LEU A 385 -9.32 -11.19 -10.59
C LEU A 385 -9.22 -10.71 -12.03
N ASN A 386 -9.69 -9.49 -12.29
CA ASN A 386 -9.46 -8.85 -13.58
C ASN A 386 -7.96 -8.56 -13.73
N THR A 387 -7.35 -9.12 -14.77
CA THR A 387 -5.94 -8.90 -15.12
C THR A 387 -5.78 -8.07 -16.39
N SER A 388 -6.88 -7.71 -17.05
CA SER A 388 -6.88 -6.85 -18.23
C SER A 388 -6.42 -5.45 -17.87
N LEU A 389 -5.53 -4.89 -18.69
CA LEU A 389 -5.04 -3.52 -18.56
C LEU A 389 -5.93 -2.59 -19.40
N PRO A 390 -6.25 -1.39 -18.90
CA PRO A 390 -6.97 -0.40 -19.69
C PRO A 390 -6.15 0.04 -20.91
N SER A 391 -6.84 0.57 -21.91
CA SER A 391 -6.21 1.10 -23.13
C SER A 391 -6.41 2.62 -23.23
N PRO A 392 -5.36 3.45 -23.14
CA PRO A 392 -3.96 3.06 -22.92
C PRO A 392 -3.70 2.60 -21.47
N PRO A 393 -2.64 1.78 -21.24
CA PRO A 393 -2.30 1.34 -19.90
C PRO A 393 -1.78 2.49 -19.05
N PHE A 394 -2.09 2.45 -17.75
CA PHE A 394 -1.51 3.37 -16.76
C PHE A 394 -0.05 3.00 -16.46
N PRO A 395 0.76 3.96 -15.99
CA PRO A 395 2.12 3.67 -15.55
C PRO A 395 2.12 2.70 -14.36
N VAL A 396 3.27 2.03 -14.16
CA VAL A 396 3.54 1.25 -12.95
C VAL A 396 3.40 2.16 -11.72
N ILE A 397 2.48 1.81 -10.84
CA ILE A 397 2.14 2.59 -9.64
C ILE A 397 3.20 2.36 -8.56
N TYR A 398 3.65 1.11 -8.44
CA TYR A 398 4.66 0.69 -7.48
C TYR A 398 5.50 -0.43 -8.09
N LYS A 399 6.80 -0.40 -7.81
CA LYS A 399 7.74 -1.47 -8.16
C LYS A 399 8.57 -1.83 -6.93
N GLY A 400 8.46 -3.07 -6.46
CA GLY A 400 9.15 -3.53 -5.27
C GLY A 400 8.55 -4.81 -4.71
N ASP A 401 9.05 -5.21 -3.54
CA ASP A 401 8.61 -6.42 -2.86
C ASP A 401 7.12 -6.36 -2.51
N PRO A 402 6.31 -7.39 -2.83
CA PRO A 402 4.88 -7.41 -2.53
C PRO A 402 4.56 -7.38 -1.03
N SER A 403 5.50 -7.68 -0.13
CA SER A 403 5.33 -7.58 1.32
C SER A 403 5.52 -6.16 1.87
N HIS A 404 6.11 -5.24 1.09
CA HIS A 404 6.43 -3.90 1.58
C HIS A 404 5.19 -3.00 1.68
N PRO A 405 4.97 -2.32 2.82
CA PRO A 405 3.81 -1.45 3.03
C PRO A 405 3.80 -0.20 2.15
N GLN A 406 4.94 0.20 1.58
CA GLN A 406 5.06 1.35 0.67
C GLN A 406 4.09 1.26 -0.52
N LYS A 407 3.73 0.03 -0.92
CA LYS A 407 2.81 -0.22 -2.02
C LYS A 407 1.41 0.34 -1.76
N PHE A 408 0.92 0.28 -0.52
CA PHE A 408 -0.41 0.77 -0.16
C PHE A 408 -0.46 2.29 -0.22
N TYR A 409 0.58 2.97 0.26
CA TYR A 409 0.71 4.43 0.10
C TYR A 409 0.74 4.84 -1.38
N ALA A 410 1.44 4.07 -2.23
CA ALA A 410 1.47 4.31 -3.67
C ALA A 410 0.08 4.14 -4.31
N MET A 411 -0.67 3.09 -3.94
CA MET A 411 -2.04 2.87 -4.38
C MET A 411 -2.98 4.01 -3.95
N HIS A 412 -2.98 4.39 -2.67
CA HIS A 412 -3.82 5.49 -2.18
C HIS A 412 -3.48 6.83 -2.86
N ARG A 413 -2.18 7.14 -3.00
CA ARG A 413 -1.73 8.35 -3.70
C ARG A 413 -2.18 8.33 -5.17
N PHE A 414 -2.17 7.18 -5.81
CA PHE A 414 -2.60 7.05 -7.19
C PHE A 414 -4.13 7.26 -7.33
N ILE A 415 -4.94 6.71 -6.41
CA ILE A 415 -6.39 6.97 -6.38
C ILE A 415 -6.67 8.48 -6.24
N GLN A 416 -5.91 9.20 -5.42
CA GLN A 416 -6.10 10.65 -5.23
C GLN A 416 -5.95 11.47 -6.53
N ILE A 417 -5.23 10.96 -7.54
CA ILE A 417 -5.11 11.61 -8.85
C ILE A 417 -6.48 11.66 -9.57
N PHE A 418 -7.40 10.76 -9.25
CA PHE A 418 -8.76 10.72 -9.79
C PHE A 418 -9.76 11.55 -8.98
N ASN A 419 -9.37 11.99 -7.77
CA ASN A 419 -10.21 12.81 -6.89
C ASN A 419 -9.93 14.30 -7.05
N THR A 420 -8.76 14.64 -7.57
CA THR A 420 -8.38 16.03 -7.82
C THR A 420 -8.82 16.46 -9.22
N TYR A 421 -9.33 17.69 -9.34
CA TYR A 421 -9.62 18.27 -10.65
C TYR A 421 -8.30 18.35 -11.42
N ARG A 422 -8.13 17.50 -12.43
CA ARG A 422 -6.97 17.60 -13.31
C ARG A 422 -7.05 18.95 -13.99
N ASN A 423 -5.96 19.70 -13.91
CA ASN A 423 -5.84 20.92 -14.69
C ASN A 423 -6.08 20.57 -16.17
N PRO A 424 -7.15 21.05 -16.81
CA PRO A 424 -7.53 20.69 -18.17
C PRO A 424 -6.55 21.26 -19.22
N PHE A 425 -5.53 22.01 -18.78
CA PHE A 425 -4.44 22.49 -19.63
C PHE A 425 -3.14 21.69 -19.42
N ASN A 426 -3.07 20.84 -18.39
CA ASN A 426 -1.95 19.92 -18.13
C ASN A 426 -2.27 18.50 -18.60
N PHE A 427 -2.96 18.35 -19.73
CA PHE A 427 -2.94 17.08 -20.47
C PHE A 427 -1.54 16.91 -21.05
N ILE A 428 -0.53 16.67 -20.21
CA ILE A 428 0.60 15.86 -20.61
C ILE A 428 -0.07 14.53 -20.94
N THR A 429 -0.39 14.36 -22.21
CA THR A 429 -0.68 13.07 -22.80
C THR A 429 0.44 12.21 -22.25
N ILE A 430 0.11 11.20 -21.45
CA ILE A 430 1.06 10.16 -21.03
C ILE A 430 1.42 9.43 -22.32
N SER A 431 2.16 10.13 -23.16
CA SER A 431 2.82 9.65 -24.34
C SER A 431 3.88 8.79 -23.70
N GLN A 432 3.73 7.49 -23.86
CA GLN A 432 4.72 6.51 -23.44
C GLN A 432 6.11 7.11 -23.69
N PRO A 433 7.04 7.05 -22.73
CA PRO A 433 8.43 7.23 -23.10
C PRO A 433 8.66 6.23 -24.22
N SER A 434 8.86 6.75 -25.43
CA SER A 434 9.29 5.97 -26.57
C SER A 434 10.42 5.12 -26.03
N ILE A 435 10.20 3.81 -25.90
CA ILE A 435 11.26 2.84 -25.70
C ILE A 435 12.06 2.93 -27.00
N ALA A 436 12.90 3.95 -27.08
CA ALA A 436 13.93 4.04 -28.08
C ALA A 436 14.84 2.87 -27.71
N HIS A 437 14.66 1.78 -28.45
CA HIS A 437 15.66 0.75 -28.61
C HIS A 437 17.01 1.45 -28.78
N ALA A 438 17.83 1.44 -27.74
CA ALA A 438 19.24 1.72 -27.84
C ALA A 438 19.88 0.49 -28.51
N GLU A 439 19.59 0.29 -29.80
CA GLU A 439 20.43 -0.52 -30.65
C GLU A 439 21.65 0.31 -31.03
N HIS A 440 22.78 -0.13 -30.51
CA HIS A 440 24.09 0.21 -31.02
C HIS A 440 24.14 -0.07 -32.53
N THR A 441 24.13 0.97 -33.36
CA THR A 441 24.80 0.93 -34.68
C THR A 441 25.33 2.32 -35.04
N GLN A 442 26.61 2.33 -35.41
CA GLN A 442 27.42 3.48 -35.75
C GLN A 442 26.99 4.15 -37.07
N ALA A 443 27.13 5.48 -37.09
CA ALA A 443 27.51 6.37 -38.20
C ALA A 443 26.82 6.22 -39.58
N ALA A 444 26.10 7.26 -40.01
CA ALA A 444 26.59 8.20 -41.04
C ALA A 444 25.53 9.26 -41.44
N ALA A 445 26.03 10.49 -41.56
CA ALA A 445 25.70 11.56 -42.52
C ALA A 445 24.23 11.92 -42.85
N SER A 446 23.87 13.14 -42.43
CA SER A 446 23.35 14.24 -43.26
C SER A 446 22.31 13.94 -44.34
N SER A 447 21.09 14.48 -44.15
CA SER A 447 20.30 15.08 -45.24
C SER A 447 19.19 15.97 -44.67
N SER A 448 19.31 17.26 -44.95
CA SER A 448 18.28 18.28 -44.82
C SER A 448 17.19 18.10 -45.87
N LEU A 449 15.92 18.12 -45.48
CA LEU A 449 14.81 18.41 -46.42
C LEU A 449 13.68 19.15 -45.71
N SER A 450 13.52 20.38 -46.16
CA SER A 450 12.40 21.29 -45.97
C SER A 450 11.07 20.71 -46.46
N ILE A 451 9.99 20.85 -45.69
CA ILE A 451 8.63 20.76 -46.23
C ILE A 451 7.80 21.97 -45.78
N SER A 452 7.21 22.54 -46.81
CA SER A 452 6.39 23.73 -46.95
C SER A 452 5.03 23.66 -46.29
N VAL A 453 4.64 24.82 -45.75
CA VAL A 453 3.28 25.22 -45.37
C VAL A 453 2.33 25.10 -46.56
N ALA A 454 1.24 24.34 -46.40
CA ALA A 454 0.08 24.39 -47.29
C ALA A 454 -1.18 24.64 -46.46
N THR A 455 -1.66 25.87 -46.58
CA THR A 455 -2.96 26.37 -46.11
C THR A 455 -4.07 25.79 -46.98
N GLY A 456 -5.08 25.17 -46.35
CA GLY A 456 -6.22 24.59 -47.04
C GLY A 456 -7.51 24.75 -46.24
N HIS A 457 -8.15 25.90 -46.38
CA HIS A 457 -9.54 26.13 -46.01
C HIS A 457 -10.47 25.38 -46.99
N PRO A 458 -11.59 24.83 -46.52
CA PRO A 458 -12.82 24.94 -47.31
C PRO A 458 -13.96 25.55 -46.51
N THR A 459 -14.59 26.51 -47.18
CA THR A 459 -15.83 27.18 -46.87
C THR A 459 -17.05 26.26 -47.09
N ARG A 460 -18.08 26.43 -46.23
CA ARG A 460 -19.47 26.70 -46.62
C ARG A 460 -20.24 25.60 -47.39
N ASN A 461 -21.31 25.03 -46.79
CA ASN A 461 -22.71 25.45 -47.00
C ASN A 461 -23.75 24.46 -46.40
N GLN A 462 -24.83 25.07 -45.88
CA GLN A 462 -26.26 24.66 -45.94
C GLN A 462 -26.74 23.44 -45.13
N ARG A 463 -27.61 23.63 -44.12
CA ARG A 463 -29.06 23.99 -44.16
C ARG A 463 -29.95 22.75 -44.31
N GLY A 464 -30.51 22.28 -43.19
CA GLY A 464 -31.61 21.32 -43.15
C GLY A 464 -32.50 21.59 -41.93
N LYS A 465 -33.68 22.16 -42.20
CA LYS A 465 -34.79 22.39 -41.24
C LYS A 465 -35.67 21.13 -41.18
N ALA A 466 -36.10 20.73 -39.98
CA ALA A 466 -37.36 20.00 -39.75
C ALA A 466 -37.78 20.28 -38.29
N ARG A 467 -38.67 21.25 -38.03
CA ARG A 467 -40.14 21.18 -37.94
C ARG A 467 -40.66 20.12 -36.94
N ALA A 468 -41.19 20.64 -35.85
CA ALA A 468 -42.01 19.99 -34.84
C ALA A 468 -43.40 19.57 -35.35
N LEU A 469 -43.93 18.48 -34.81
CA LEU A 469 -45.35 18.21 -34.57
C LEU A 469 -45.46 17.22 -33.38
N GLY A 470 -46.24 17.57 -32.34
CA GLY A 470 -46.79 16.62 -31.35
C GLY A 470 -48.01 15.87 -31.91
N PRO A 471 -48.98 15.35 -31.11
CA PRO A 471 -49.14 15.41 -29.64
C PRO A 471 -49.61 14.09 -28.96
N LEU A 472 -49.71 14.16 -27.61
CA LEU A 472 -50.61 13.47 -26.65
C LEU A 472 -51.15 12.06 -26.93
N ALA A 473 -50.95 11.15 -25.95
CA ALA A 473 -52.01 10.27 -25.45
C ALA A 473 -51.73 9.80 -24.01
N SER A 474 -52.64 10.16 -23.11
CA SER A 474 -52.84 9.65 -21.76
C SER A 474 -53.56 8.30 -21.79
N ALA A 475 -53.16 7.34 -20.96
CA ALA A 475 -53.97 6.16 -20.63
C ALA A 475 -53.97 5.91 -19.12
N GLN A 476 -55.17 5.84 -18.56
CA GLN A 476 -55.48 5.40 -17.20
C GLN A 476 -55.43 3.86 -17.10
N ALA A 477 -55.15 3.34 -15.91
CA ALA A 477 -55.55 2.00 -15.43
C ALA A 477 -55.95 2.20 -13.95
N SER A 478 -57.20 1.93 -13.55
CA SER A 478 -57.77 0.62 -13.17
C SER A 478 -57.12 0.03 -11.93
#